data_AF-A0A545BAT7-F1
#
_entry.id   AF-A0A545BAT7-F1
#
_cell.length_a   1.000
_cell.length_b   1.000
_cell.length_c   1.000
_cell.angle_alpha   90.00
_cell.angle_beta   90.00
_cell.angle_gamma   90.00
#
_symmetry.space_group_name_H-M   'P 1'
#
loop_
_entity.id
_entity.type
_entity.pdbx_description
1 polymer ?
#
loop_
_entity_poly.entity_id
_entity_poly.type
_entity_poly.pdbx_seq_one_letter_code
_entity_poly.pdbx_strand_id
1 'polypeptide(L)'
;MGAAQAIRKAAPVTAVRRWPVHPAPTPGEALSSWLRRIAVRYEVHIEDLVVDLGFWPGKAADLDTFPPERFAQELSTRTGVDAQRIRRMSLSGWSPWLLDRAEPDPGTFAKYTRQFSVLLPAEIRWPREIYPWMPWCPTRPAVRACPHCIATTAPPHPYELLWLLPLTLSCPIHGCLLEMWTKSASYFGGWERRPPTPRPVPATLLAMDTRTWQAMATGRAQLLSQQVAAGTWFRLMRTIIDELGAPLTECRTANRMIMWIWKHAGHSGRVGPLKWQPHEGYSIDSQLRTLEATATAIQLLESDALTGRGADTVFFRPATATDSGWP
;
A
#
# COMPACT_ATOMS: atom_id res chain seq x y z
N MET A 1 13.95 -50.25 54.54
CA MET A 1 14.17 -50.20 53.08
C MET A 1 12.80 -50.00 52.45
N GLY A 2 12.34 -48.86 51.95
CA GLY A 2 12.98 -47.70 51.35
C GLY A 2 12.15 -47.32 50.13
N ALA A 3 10.90 -46.86 50.33
CA ALA A 3 10.02 -46.44 49.24
C ALA A 3 10.24 -44.94 48.96
N ALA A 4 11.04 -44.65 47.92
CA ALA A 4 11.28 -43.30 47.45
C ALA A 4 10.02 -42.78 46.74
N GLN A 5 9.35 -41.81 47.36
CA GLN A 5 8.25 -41.08 46.77
C GLN A 5 8.82 -40.06 45.78
N ALA A 6 8.69 -40.35 44.49
CA ALA A 6 9.10 -39.44 43.42
C ALA A 6 8.24 -38.17 43.45
N ILE A 7 8.82 -37.07 43.93
CA ILE A 7 8.25 -35.72 43.80
C ILE A 7 8.25 -35.39 42.30
N ARG A 8 7.07 -35.42 41.68
CA ARG A 8 6.88 -34.84 40.35
C ARG A 8 7.09 -33.32 40.46
N LYS A 9 8.27 -32.84 40.05
CA LYS A 9 8.48 -31.42 39.74
C LYS A 9 7.49 -31.05 38.62
N ALA A 10 6.45 -30.31 38.96
CA ALA A 10 5.67 -29.60 37.96
C ALA A 10 6.61 -28.64 37.24
N ALA A 11 6.78 -28.82 35.93
CA ALA A 11 7.41 -27.81 35.09
C ALA A 11 6.58 -26.52 35.20
N PRO A 12 7.20 -25.33 35.27
CA PRO A 12 6.45 -24.10 35.19
C PRO A 12 5.92 -24.01 33.75
N VAL A 13 4.66 -24.41 33.56
CA VAL A 13 3.88 -23.91 32.44
C VAL A 13 3.63 -22.46 32.78
N THR A 14 4.51 -21.56 32.35
CA THR A 14 4.17 -20.15 32.19
C THR A 14 3.12 -20.11 31.11
N ALA A 15 1.87 -20.40 31.49
CA ALA A 15 0.72 -20.31 30.61
C ALA A 15 0.73 -18.88 30.07
N VAL A 16 1.07 -18.74 28.78
CA VAL A 16 1.09 -17.42 28.15
C VAL A 16 -0.33 -16.90 28.25
N ARG A 17 -0.52 -15.92 29.12
CA ARG A 17 -1.84 -15.40 29.45
C ARG A 17 -2.30 -14.60 28.25
N ARG A 18 -3.31 -15.13 27.54
CA ARG A 18 -4.01 -14.37 26.51
C ARG A 18 -4.53 -13.08 27.12
N TRP A 19 -4.46 -12.01 26.34
CA TRP A 19 -5.14 -10.77 26.67
C TRP A 19 -6.66 -11.04 26.65
N PRO A 20 -7.37 -10.95 27.79
CA PRO A 20 -8.75 -11.43 27.85
C PRO A 20 -9.73 -10.64 26.98
N VAL A 21 -9.37 -9.41 26.60
CA VAL A 21 -10.24 -8.47 25.88
C VAL A 21 -9.42 -7.77 24.80
N HIS A 22 -9.66 -8.11 23.54
CA HIS A 22 -9.11 -7.39 22.40
C HIS A 22 -10.14 -7.32 21.27
N PRO A 23 -10.31 -6.18 20.60
CA PRO A 23 -11.12 -6.12 19.39
C PRO A 23 -10.51 -6.99 18.28
N ALA A 24 -11.36 -7.56 17.43
CA ALA A 24 -10.89 -8.24 16.22
C ALA A 24 -10.29 -7.21 15.24
N PRO A 25 -9.19 -7.55 14.53
CA PRO A 25 -8.65 -6.69 13.48
C PRO A 25 -9.63 -6.60 12.31
N THR A 26 -9.73 -5.45 11.65
CA THR A 26 -10.51 -5.29 10.42
C THR A 26 -9.70 -5.68 9.19
N PRO A 27 -10.33 -6.06 8.06
CA PRO A 27 -9.61 -6.32 6.82
C PRO A 27 -8.76 -5.11 6.40
N GLY A 28 -7.50 -5.34 6.03
CA GLY A 28 -6.57 -4.29 5.60
C GLY A 28 -6.09 -3.33 6.70
N GLU A 29 -6.51 -3.51 7.96
CA GLU A 29 -6.12 -2.64 9.08
C GLU A 29 -4.62 -2.59 9.29
N ALA A 30 -4.07 -1.40 9.56
CA ALA A 30 -2.68 -1.24 9.92
C ALA A 30 -2.38 -1.84 11.30
N LEU A 31 -1.17 -2.36 11.50
CA LEU A 31 -0.77 -2.99 12.77
C LEU A 31 -0.87 -2.02 13.94
N SER A 32 -0.39 -0.79 13.75
CA SER A 32 -0.46 0.26 14.76
C SER A 32 -1.89 0.72 15.06
N SER A 33 -2.78 0.68 14.06
CA SER A 33 -4.22 0.96 14.25
C SER A 33 -4.84 -0.06 15.20
N TRP A 34 -4.62 -1.35 14.93
CA TRP A 34 -5.19 -2.41 15.74
C TRP A 34 -4.62 -2.45 17.14
N LEU A 35 -3.29 -2.30 17.29
CA LEU A 35 -2.66 -2.23 18.61
C LEU A 35 -3.18 -1.04 19.43
N ARG A 36 -3.44 0.12 18.80
CA ARG A 36 -4.07 1.25 19.49
C ARG A 36 -5.44 0.91 20.04
N ARG A 37 -6.25 0.22 19.23
CA ARG A 37 -7.59 -0.25 19.65
C ARG A 37 -7.52 -1.26 20.79
N ILE A 38 -6.49 -2.10 20.84
CA ILE A 38 -6.24 -2.98 21.98
C ILE A 38 -5.81 -2.15 23.20
N ALA A 39 -4.86 -1.24 23.04
CA ALA A 39 -4.27 -0.46 24.13
C ALA A 39 -5.34 0.35 24.89
N VAL A 40 -6.30 0.95 24.17
CA VAL A 40 -7.43 1.65 24.78
C VAL A 40 -8.31 0.74 25.64
N ARG A 41 -8.44 -0.56 25.33
CA ARG A 41 -9.20 -1.51 26.18
C ARG A 41 -8.54 -1.79 27.53
N TYR A 42 -7.25 -1.53 27.62
CA TYR A 42 -6.43 -1.74 28.81
C TYR A 42 -6.01 -0.42 29.48
N GLU A 43 -6.43 0.72 28.93
CA GLU A 43 -6.03 2.06 29.40
C GLU A 43 -4.50 2.24 29.43
N VAL A 44 -3.80 1.63 28.46
CA VAL A 44 -2.34 1.73 28.29
C VAL A 44 -2.00 2.35 26.94
N HIS A 45 -0.72 2.66 26.75
CA HIS A 45 -0.19 3.08 25.46
C HIS A 45 0.26 1.89 24.61
N ILE A 46 0.47 2.12 23.31
CA ILE A 46 0.93 1.06 22.38
C ILE A 46 2.29 0.54 22.83
N GLU A 47 3.14 1.44 23.31
CA GLU A 47 4.49 1.16 23.81
C GLU A 47 4.45 0.15 24.96
N ASP A 48 3.47 0.24 25.87
CA ASP A 48 3.31 -0.70 26.98
C ASP A 48 2.96 -2.11 26.48
N LEU A 49 2.09 -2.21 25.47
CA LEU A 49 1.77 -3.50 24.83
C LEU A 49 3.00 -4.10 24.12
N VAL A 50 3.81 -3.27 23.47
CA VAL A 50 5.04 -3.72 22.80
C VAL A 50 6.06 -4.25 23.82
N VAL A 51 6.19 -3.58 24.96
CA VAL A 51 7.05 -4.03 26.08
C VAL A 51 6.54 -5.32 26.71
N ASP A 52 5.23 -5.48 26.94
CA ASP A 52 4.64 -6.73 27.45
C ASP A 52 4.89 -7.93 26.51
N LEU A 53 4.99 -7.67 25.20
CA LEU A 53 5.37 -8.68 24.21
C LEU A 53 6.88 -9.01 24.20
N GLY A 54 7.69 -8.34 25.03
CA GLY A 54 9.14 -8.55 25.14
C GLY A 54 9.97 -7.80 24.09
N PHE A 55 9.39 -6.78 23.45
CA PHE A 55 10.07 -5.95 22.46
C PHE A 55 10.30 -4.53 22.97
N TRP A 56 11.24 -3.83 22.35
CA TRP A 56 11.48 -2.42 22.66
C TRP A 56 10.50 -1.53 21.89
N PRO A 57 9.96 -0.48 22.51
CA PRO A 57 9.04 0.42 21.83
C PRO A 57 9.76 1.16 20.70
N GLY A 58 9.39 0.86 19.46
CA GLY A 58 9.70 1.66 18.27
C GLY A 58 8.60 2.69 18.00
N LYS A 59 8.73 3.48 16.92
CA LYS A 59 7.63 4.36 16.51
C LYS A 59 6.50 3.50 15.93
N ALA A 60 5.25 3.94 16.08
CA ALA A 60 4.10 3.27 15.46
C ALA A 60 4.26 3.05 13.94
N ALA A 61 4.88 4.00 13.25
CA ALA A 61 5.19 3.88 11.82
C ALA A 61 6.18 2.73 11.52
N ASP A 62 7.07 2.40 12.46
CA ASP A 62 8.01 1.29 12.31
C ASP A 62 7.25 -0.05 12.36
N LEU A 63 6.22 -0.16 13.21
CA LEU A 63 5.35 -1.35 13.27
C LEU A 63 4.54 -1.56 11.99
N ASP A 64 4.08 -0.49 11.35
CA ASP A 64 3.36 -0.57 10.08
C ASP A 64 4.29 -0.87 8.89
N THR A 65 5.59 -0.61 9.03
CA THR A 65 6.57 -0.81 7.94
C THR A 65 7.30 -2.14 8.10
N PHE A 66 8.05 -2.31 9.19
CA PHE A 66 8.89 -3.46 9.50
C PHE A 66 8.79 -3.79 11.00
N PRO A 67 7.72 -4.46 11.46
CA PRO A 67 7.62 -4.89 12.84
C PRO A 67 8.76 -5.87 13.16
N PRO A 68 9.21 -5.94 14.44
CA PRO A 68 10.30 -6.82 14.85
C PRO A 68 10.07 -8.28 14.46
N GLU A 69 11.16 -9.02 14.24
CA GLU A 69 11.08 -10.46 14.03
C GLU A 69 10.34 -11.12 15.21
N ARG A 70 9.51 -12.13 14.93
CA ARG A 70 8.67 -12.82 15.92
C ARG A 70 7.51 -12.00 16.51
N PHE A 71 7.42 -10.69 16.26
CA PHE A 71 6.37 -9.84 16.83
C PHE A 71 4.97 -10.38 16.52
N ALA A 72 4.73 -10.82 15.27
CA ALA A 72 3.46 -11.39 14.87
C ALA A 72 3.15 -12.73 15.58
N GLN A 73 4.15 -13.55 15.87
CA GLN A 73 4.00 -14.82 16.61
C GLN A 73 3.66 -14.57 18.08
N GLU A 74 4.35 -13.63 18.72
CA GLU A 74 4.06 -13.26 20.11
C GLU A 74 2.66 -12.64 20.24
N LEU A 75 2.31 -11.71 19.36
CA LEU A 75 0.99 -11.09 19.35
C LEU A 75 -0.11 -12.11 19.02
N SER A 76 0.17 -13.08 18.14
CA SER A 76 -0.73 -14.21 17.84
C SER A 76 -0.98 -15.06 19.09
N THR A 77 0.06 -15.31 19.89
CA THR A 77 -0.07 -16.05 21.15
C THR A 77 -0.92 -15.28 22.17
N ARG A 78 -0.77 -13.95 22.25
CA ARG A 78 -1.55 -13.11 23.18
C ARG A 78 -3.01 -12.93 22.76
N THR A 79 -3.30 -12.89 21.47
CA THR A 79 -4.64 -12.51 20.93
C THR A 79 -5.40 -13.68 20.29
N GLY A 80 -4.73 -14.81 20.02
CA GLY A 80 -5.29 -15.91 19.24
C GLY A 80 -5.54 -15.59 17.76
N VAL A 81 -5.19 -14.39 17.26
CA VAL A 81 -5.28 -14.04 15.83
C VAL A 81 -4.13 -14.71 15.08
N ASP A 82 -4.40 -15.27 13.90
CA ASP A 82 -3.37 -15.92 13.08
C ASP A 82 -2.17 -15.00 12.78
N ALA A 83 -0.95 -15.52 12.96
CA ALA A 83 0.28 -14.75 12.78
C ALA A 83 0.47 -14.27 11.34
N GLN A 84 -0.01 -15.01 10.32
CA GLN A 84 0.07 -14.54 8.93
C GLN A 84 -0.89 -13.37 8.67
N ARG A 85 -2.08 -13.37 9.27
CA ARG A 85 -2.98 -12.22 9.26
C ARG A 85 -2.33 -11.01 9.92
N ILE A 86 -1.68 -11.18 11.08
CA ILE A 86 -0.97 -10.09 11.77
C ILE A 86 0.18 -9.55 10.91
N ARG A 87 0.98 -10.43 10.29
CA ARG A 87 2.05 -9.99 9.37
C ARG A 87 1.51 -9.14 8.23
N ARG A 88 0.35 -9.48 7.66
CA ARG A 88 -0.29 -8.69 6.59
C ARG A 88 -0.84 -7.32 7.03
N MET A 89 -0.67 -6.94 8.30
CA MET A 89 -0.99 -5.60 8.81
C MET A 89 0.23 -4.66 8.76
N SER A 90 1.38 -5.13 8.28
CA SER A 90 2.58 -4.34 8.00
C SER A 90 3.04 -4.48 6.55
N LEU A 91 3.81 -3.49 6.06
CA LEU A 91 4.35 -3.44 4.71
C LEU A 91 5.28 -4.64 4.43
N SER A 92 6.13 -5.00 5.38
CA SER A 92 7.03 -6.16 5.28
C SER A 92 6.30 -7.50 5.10
N GLY A 93 5.10 -7.65 5.67
CA GLY A 93 4.30 -8.85 5.53
C GLY A 93 3.65 -9.02 4.16
N TRP A 94 3.81 -8.05 3.26
CA TRP A 94 3.37 -8.10 1.87
C TRP A 94 4.50 -8.50 0.92
N SER A 95 5.69 -8.80 1.43
CA SER A 95 6.75 -9.48 0.67
C SER A 95 6.33 -10.93 0.34
N PRO A 96 6.56 -11.46 -0.87
CA PRO A 96 7.31 -10.85 -1.99
C PRO A 96 6.40 -10.11 -3.01
N TRP A 97 5.16 -9.76 -2.66
CA TRP A 97 4.18 -9.23 -3.63
C TRP A 97 4.27 -7.71 -3.79
N LEU A 98 4.17 -6.94 -2.71
CA LEU A 98 4.34 -5.48 -2.80
C LEU A 98 5.83 -5.09 -2.78
N LEU A 99 6.61 -5.76 -1.93
CA LEU A 99 8.06 -5.63 -1.84
C LEU A 99 8.71 -6.90 -2.37
N ASP A 100 9.89 -6.83 -2.97
CA ASP A 100 10.62 -8.03 -3.41
C ASP A 100 11.23 -8.76 -2.22
N ARG A 101 11.77 -7.98 -1.29
CA ARG A 101 12.47 -8.42 -0.10
C ARG A 101 12.25 -7.38 1.00
N ALA A 102 12.36 -7.84 2.25
CA ALA A 102 12.25 -6.95 3.41
C ALA A 102 13.48 -6.03 3.57
N GLU A 103 14.65 -6.51 3.12
CA GLU A 103 15.89 -5.74 3.10
C GLU A 103 16.25 -5.42 1.64
N PRO A 104 16.43 -4.15 1.28
CA PRO A 104 16.75 -3.78 -0.09
C PRO A 104 18.23 -4.02 -0.38
N ASP A 105 18.53 -4.43 -1.62
CA ASP A 105 19.90 -4.46 -2.17
C ASP A 105 20.13 -3.29 -3.15
N PRO A 106 21.38 -2.92 -3.49
CA PRO A 106 21.66 -1.80 -4.39
C PRO A 106 20.96 -1.88 -5.77
N GLY A 107 20.66 -3.09 -6.25
CA GLY A 107 19.97 -3.32 -7.54
C GLY A 107 18.44 -3.34 -7.45
N THR A 108 17.87 -3.24 -6.25
CA THR A 108 16.42 -3.40 -6.01
C THR A 108 15.61 -2.35 -6.77
N PHE A 109 16.05 -1.09 -6.80
CA PHE A 109 15.37 -0.03 -7.53
C PHE A 109 15.21 -0.35 -9.02
N ALA A 110 16.32 -0.70 -9.67
CA ALA A 110 16.33 -0.99 -11.10
C ALA A 110 15.49 -2.23 -11.43
N LYS A 111 15.64 -3.32 -10.65
CA LYS A 111 14.85 -4.56 -10.83
C LYS A 111 13.36 -4.33 -10.64
N TYR A 112 12.97 -3.49 -9.68
CA TYR A 112 11.57 -3.25 -9.37
C TYR A 112 10.87 -2.37 -10.41
N THR A 113 11.47 -1.23 -10.74
CA THR A 113 10.85 -0.18 -11.55
C THR A 113 10.94 -0.43 -13.06
N ARG A 114 11.94 -1.23 -13.50
CA ARG A 114 12.23 -1.50 -14.91
C ARG A 114 11.90 -2.90 -15.36
N GLN A 115 11.21 -3.70 -14.55
CA GLN A 115 10.75 -5.03 -14.99
C GLN A 115 9.81 -4.92 -16.20
N PHE A 116 9.01 -3.86 -16.26
CA PHE A 116 8.09 -3.59 -17.35
C PHE A 116 8.41 -2.27 -18.07
N SER A 117 7.83 -2.12 -19.25
CA SER A 117 7.87 -0.94 -20.12
C SER A 117 6.50 -0.76 -20.77
N VAL A 118 5.81 0.35 -20.49
CA VAL A 118 4.40 0.54 -20.90
C VAL A 118 4.25 1.75 -21.83
N LEU A 119 4.43 2.96 -21.31
CA LEU A 119 4.32 4.22 -22.04
C LEU A 119 5.61 4.53 -22.81
N LEU A 120 6.78 4.20 -22.25
CA LEU A 120 8.09 4.47 -22.86
C LEU A 120 8.82 3.15 -23.15
N PRO A 121 9.59 3.05 -24.26
CA PRO A 121 10.46 1.91 -24.51
C PRO A 121 11.50 1.70 -23.41
N ALA A 122 11.88 0.45 -23.15
CA ALA A 122 12.76 0.07 -22.03
C ALA A 122 14.17 0.67 -22.14
N GLU A 123 14.66 0.85 -23.37
CA GLU A 123 16.03 1.23 -23.73
C GLU A 123 16.32 2.71 -23.49
N ILE A 124 15.29 3.54 -23.39
CA ILE A 124 15.43 5.00 -23.37
C ILE A 124 15.58 5.54 -21.94
N ARG A 125 15.19 4.77 -20.93
CA ARG A 125 15.24 5.20 -19.52
C ARG A 125 16.65 5.10 -18.96
N TRP A 126 17.11 6.18 -18.33
CA TRP A 126 18.44 6.21 -17.72
C TRP A 126 18.49 5.25 -16.52
N PRO A 127 19.57 4.46 -16.38
CA PRO A 127 19.76 3.64 -15.20
C PRO A 127 19.93 4.55 -13.99
N ARG A 128 19.29 4.17 -12.88
CA ARG A 128 19.34 4.88 -11.62
C ARG A 128 19.57 3.87 -10.52
N GLU A 129 20.53 4.17 -9.66
CA GLU A 129 20.83 3.37 -8.47
C GLU A 129 20.46 4.20 -7.25
N ILE A 130 19.59 3.64 -6.42
CA ILE A 130 19.08 4.32 -5.23
C ILE A 130 19.13 3.32 -4.11
N TYR A 131 19.91 3.67 -3.10
CA TYR A 131 20.12 2.81 -1.96
C TYR A 131 20.34 3.65 -0.69
N PRO A 132 19.71 3.28 0.45
CA PRO A 132 18.65 2.27 0.55
C PRO A 132 17.35 2.77 -0.11
N TRP A 133 16.59 1.87 -0.75
CA TRP A 133 15.28 2.19 -1.32
C TRP A 133 14.28 1.05 -1.13
N MET A 134 13.07 1.39 -0.71
CA MET A 134 11.97 0.46 -0.53
C MET A 134 10.78 0.88 -1.39
N PRO A 135 10.23 0.00 -2.24
CA PRO A 135 9.02 0.30 -3.00
C PRO A 135 7.88 0.75 -2.09
N TRP A 136 7.21 1.83 -2.47
CA TRP A 136 5.98 2.35 -1.87
C TRP A 136 6.08 2.81 -0.42
N CYS A 137 7.27 2.81 0.18
CA CYS A 137 7.48 3.32 1.53
C CYS A 137 7.69 4.85 1.48
N PRO A 138 6.70 5.68 1.87
CA PRO A 138 6.82 7.12 1.73
C PRO A 138 7.92 7.68 2.64
N THR A 139 8.73 8.60 2.11
CA THR A 139 9.73 9.32 2.93
C THR A 139 9.09 10.26 3.95
N ARG A 140 7.85 10.68 3.68
CA ARG A 140 7.01 11.51 4.53
C ARG A 140 5.62 10.88 4.60
N PRO A 141 5.38 9.95 5.54
CA PRO A 141 4.08 9.30 5.65
C PRO A 141 3.01 10.33 5.97
N ALA A 142 1.87 10.22 5.29
CA ALA A 142 0.68 11.02 5.54
C ALA A 142 -0.43 10.09 6.03
N VAL A 143 -0.97 10.39 7.20
CA VAL A 143 -2.15 9.68 7.70
C VAL A 143 -3.35 10.23 6.94
N ARG A 144 -3.97 9.38 6.12
CA ARG A 144 -5.19 9.69 5.39
C ARG A 144 -6.28 8.71 5.80
N ALA A 145 -7.54 9.12 5.68
CA ALA A 145 -8.67 8.21 5.90
C ALA A 145 -9.89 8.58 5.08
N CYS A 146 -10.78 7.62 4.91
CA CYS A 146 -12.10 7.85 4.38
C CYS A 146 -12.99 8.51 5.45
N PRO A 147 -13.58 9.71 5.20
CA PRO A 147 -14.44 10.37 6.18
C PRO A 147 -15.65 9.53 6.58
N HIS A 148 -16.22 8.76 5.64
CA HIS A 148 -17.34 7.86 5.91
C HIS A 148 -16.95 6.64 6.77
N CYS A 149 -15.81 6.01 6.51
CA CYS A 149 -15.32 4.91 7.35
C CYS A 149 -15.07 5.36 8.79
N ILE A 150 -14.52 6.56 8.98
CA ILE A 150 -14.29 7.10 10.32
C ILE A 150 -15.63 7.41 11.01
N ALA A 151 -16.59 8.05 10.30
CA ALA A 151 -17.89 8.39 10.85
C ALA A 151 -18.74 7.18 11.28
N THR A 152 -18.49 5.99 10.73
CA THR A 152 -19.24 4.76 11.00
C THR A 152 -18.58 3.84 12.02
N THR A 153 -17.43 4.23 12.57
CA THR A 153 -16.67 3.43 13.54
C THR A 153 -16.52 4.15 14.86
N ALA A 154 -16.39 3.39 15.96
CA ALA A 154 -16.15 3.96 17.28
C ALA A 154 -14.65 4.27 17.50
N PRO A 155 -14.31 5.29 18.30
CA PRO A 155 -12.93 5.58 18.64
C PRO A 155 -12.32 4.48 19.53
N PRO A 156 -11.00 4.21 19.41
CA PRO A 156 -10.10 4.76 18.39
C PRO A 156 -10.43 4.15 17.01
N HIS A 157 -10.59 5.01 16.01
CA HIS A 157 -11.08 4.62 14.69
C HIS A 157 -10.05 3.74 13.95
N PRO A 158 -10.47 2.61 13.37
CA PRO A 158 -9.59 1.79 12.55
C PRO A 158 -9.20 2.51 11.26
N TYR A 159 -7.96 2.35 10.83
CA TYR A 159 -7.48 2.79 9.52
C TYR A 159 -6.70 1.68 8.80
N GLU A 160 -6.80 1.68 7.47
CA GLU A 160 -6.14 0.69 6.62
C GLU A 160 -4.67 1.04 6.38
N LEU A 161 -3.83 0.00 6.25
CA LEU A 161 -2.42 0.15 5.90
C LEU A 161 -2.25 0.82 4.53
N LEU A 162 -3.11 0.49 3.55
CA LEU A 162 -3.08 1.12 2.22
C LEU A 162 -3.23 2.64 2.26
N TRP A 163 -3.97 3.18 3.24
CA TRP A 163 -4.17 4.63 3.34
C TRP A 163 -2.89 5.37 3.72
N LEU A 164 -1.91 4.66 4.29
CA LEU A 164 -0.59 5.19 4.63
C LEU A 164 0.38 5.20 3.44
N LEU A 165 0.05 4.50 2.35
CA LEU A 165 0.95 4.29 1.21
C LEU A 165 0.57 5.17 0.00
N PRO A 166 1.53 5.66 -0.79
CA PRO A 166 1.27 6.46 -1.99
C PRO A 166 0.82 5.59 -3.19
N LEU A 167 -0.13 4.69 -2.93
CA LEU A 167 -0.67 3.68 -3.85
C LEU A 167 -2.12 3.95 -4.24
N THR A 168 -2.91 4.52 -3.34
CA THR A 168 -4.33 4.79 -3.53
C THR A 168 -4.71 6.18 -3.08
N LEU A 169 -5.74 6.76 -3.71
CA LEU A 169 -6.26 8.09 -3.39
C LEU A 169 -7.67 8.07 -2.81
N SER A 170 -8.43 7.00 -3.05
CA SER A 170 -9.84 6.89 -2.72
C SER A 170 -10.15 5.65 -1.89
N CYS A 171 -11.30 5.71 -1.22
CA CYS A 171 -11.88 4.56 -0.57
C CYS A 171 -12.66 3.72 -1.61
N PRO A 172 -12.33 2.44 -1.81
CA PRO A 172 -13.03 1.59 -2.78
C PRO A 172 -14.48 1.27 -2.37
N ILE A 173 -14.80 1.41 -1.08
CA ILE A 173 -16.16 1.18 -0.56
C ILE A 173 -17.05 2.42 -0.78
N HIS A 174 -16.53 3.62 -0.47
CA HIS A 174 -17.33 4.84 -0.45
C HIS A 174 -17.12 5.75 -1.67
N GLY A 175 -16.14 5.46 -2.53
CA GLY A 175 -15.87 6.24 -3.74
C GLY A 175 -15.42 7.69 -3.49
N CYS A 176 -14.97 8.00 -2.27
CA CYS A 176 -14.52 9.33 -1.89
C CYS A 176 -13.01 9.38 -1.67
N LEU A 177 -12.42 10.57 -1.81
CA LEU A 177 -11.01 10.79 -1.56
C LEU A 177 -10.67 10.47 -0.09
N LEU A 178 -9.47 9.91 0.12
CA LEU A 178 -8.85 9.78 1.43
C LEU A 178 -8.35 11.17 1.87
N GLU A 179 -8.98 11.73 2.89
CA GLU A 179 -8.64 13.05 3.41
C GLU A 179 -7.45 12.96 4.35
N MET A 180 -6.52 13.92 4.22
CA MET A 180 -5.32 13.98 5.02
C MET A 180 -5.61 14.51 6.43
N TRP A 181 -4.96 13.91 7.42
CA TRP A 181 -4.98 14.37 8.79
C TRP A 181 -3.56 14.78 9.22
N THR A 182 -3.40 16.07 9.52
CA THR A 182 -2.09 16.68 9.82
C THR A 182 -1.88 17.01 11.30
N LYS A 183 -2.84 16.72 12.19
CA LYS A 183 -2.79 17.06 13.61
C LYS A 183 -2.55 15.83 14.50
N SER A 184 -1.83 15.98 15.61
CA SER A 184 -1.33 14.87 16.43
C SER A 184 -2.22 14.46 17.61
N ALA A 185 -1.80 13.34 18.24
CA ALA A 185 -2.27 12.59 19.42
C ALA A 185 -3.38 11.55 19.19
N SER A 186 -4.59 11.93 18.78
CA SER A 186 -5.75 11.01 18.85
C SER A 186 -6.13 10.28 17.56
N TYR A 187 -5.30 10.31 16.51
CA TYR A 187 -5.56 9.67 15.20
C TYR A 187 -7.04 9.77 14.76
N PHE A 188 -7.40 10.92 14.19
CA PHE A 188 -8.76 11.29 13.75
C PHE A 188 -9.76 11.73 14.84
N GLY A 189 -9.41 11.81 16.12
CA GLY A 189 -10.36 12.33 17.13
C GLY A 189 -10.86 13.77 16.86
N GLY A 190 -10.13 14.57 16.06
CA GLY A 190 -10.64 15.87 15.59
C GLY A 190 -11.74 15.78 14.52
N TRP A 191 -11.84 14.66 13.79
CA TRP A 191 -12.90 14.41 12.81
C TRP A 191 -14.22 14.10 13.48
N GLU A 192 -14.24 13.62 14.74
CA GLU A 192 -15.48 13.46 15.52
C GLU A 192 -16.20 14.80 15.69
N ARG A 193 -15.44 15.88 15.93
CA ARG A 193 -16.00 17.22 16.15
C ARG A 193 -16.29 17.96 14.86
N ARG A 194 -15.43 17.77 13.85
CA ARG A 194 -15.54 18.44 12.56
C ARG A 194 -15.06 17.51 11.46
N PRO A 195 -15.92 16.60 10.98
CA PRO A 195 -15.53 15.68 9.92
C PRO A 195 -15.27 16.48 8.63
N PRO A 196 -14.24 16.12 7.85
CA PRO A 196 -14.06 16.70 6.53
C PRO A 196 -15.23 16.31 5.64
N THR A 197 -15.63 17.21 4.74
CA THR A 197 -16.67 16.92 3.76
C THR A 197 -16.17 15.87 2.77
N PRO A 198 -16.84 14.72 2.62
CA PRO A 198 -16.42 13.70 1.68
C PRO A 198 -16.45 14.24 0.25
N ARG A 199 -15.34 14.10 -0.47
CA ARG A 199 -15.24 14.50 -1.89
C ARG A 199 -15.25 13.26 -2.79
N PRO A 200 -16.20 13.11 -3.72
CA PRO A 200 -16.19 12.00 -4.66
C PRO A 200 -14.95 12.07 -5.57
N VAL A 201 -14.45 10.91 -5.99
CA VAL A 201 -13.38 10.83 -6.99
C VAL A 201 -13.93 10.46 -8.37
N PRO A 202 -13.23 10.82 -9.47
CA PRO A 202 -13.57 10.33 -10.79
C PRO A 202 -13.58 8.80 -10.87
N ALA A 203 -14.47 8.24 -11.70
CA ALA A 203 -14.63 6.80 -11.86
C ALA A 203 -13.32 6.10 -12.32
N THR A 204 -12.50 6.80 -13.10
CA THR A 204 -11.19 6.31 -13.57
C THR A 204 -10.22 6.07 -12.41
N LEU A 205 -10.15 7.01 -11.47
CA LEU A 205 -9.34 6.91 -10.26
C LEU A 205 -9.87 5.83 -9.33
N LEU A 206 -11.19 5.79 -9.13
CA LEU A 206 -11.84 4.76 -8.31
C LEU A 206 -11.59 3.34 -8.86
N ALA A 207 -11.61 3.16 -10.18
CA ALA A 207 -11.33 1.87 -10.81
C ALA A 207 -9.90 1.40 -10.54
N MET A 208 -8.90 2.30 -10.66
CA MET A 208 -7.51 1.99 -10.33
C MET A 208 -7.38 1.63 -8.84
N ASP A 209 -7.92 2.44 -7.94
CA ASP A 209 -7.81 2.22 -6.50
C ASP A 209 -8.53 0.95 -6.04
N THR A 210 -9.67 0.62 -6.65
CA THR A 210 -10.40 -0.63 -6.40
C THR A 210 -9.58 -1.85 -6.80
N ARG A 211 -8.92 -1.81 -7.97
CA ARG A 211 -7.99 -2.88 -8.38
C ARG A 211 -6.81 -3.02 -7.43
N THR A 212 -6.25 -1.90 -6.97
CA THR A 212 -5.15 -1.88 -5.98
C THR A 212 -5.57 -2.49 -4.64
N TRP A 213 -6.77 -2.14 -4.17
CA TRP A 213 -7.33 -2.75 -2.96
C TRP A 213 -7.63 -4.24 -3.13
N GLN A 214 -8.18 -4.66 -4.28
CA GLN A 214 -8.42 -6.07 -4.59
C GLN A 214 -7.12 -6.89 -4.67
N ALA A 215 -6.08 -6.33 -5.29
CA ALA A 215 -4.73 -6.90 -5.33
C ALA A 215 -4.23 -7.19 -3.92
N MET A 216 -4.50 -6.29 -2.99
CA MET A 216 -4.14 -6.47 -1.59
C MET A 216 -4.98 -7.50 -0.85
N ALA A 217 -6.30 -7.46 -1.05
CA ALA A 217 -7.22 -8.34 -0.35
C ALA A 217 -7.08 -9.80 -0.81
N THR A 218 -6.82 -10.03 -2.10
CA THR A 218 -6.93 -11.35 -2.74
C THR A 218 -5.61 -11.87 -3.33
N GLY A 219 -4.58 -11.04 -3.44
CA GLY A 219 -3.33 -11.38 -4.12
C GLY A 219 -3.40 -11.31 -5.64
N ARG A 220 -4.53 -10.86 -6.23
CA ARG A 220 -4.72 -10.71 -7.69
C ARG A 220 -5.47 -9.42 -8.03
N ALA A 221 -5.17 -8.87 -9.20
CA ALA A 221 -5.88 -7.72 -9.78
C ALA A 221 -6.54 -8.09 -11.11
N GLN A 222 -7.76 -7.59 -11.33
CA GLN A 222 -8.48 -7.76 -12.59
C GLN A 222 -8.17 -6.59 -13.54
N LEU A 223 -7.46 -6.88 -14.62
CA LEU A 223 -7.34 -6.01 -15.79
C LEU A 223 -8.45 -6.34 -16.80
N LEU A 224 -8.64 -5.50 -17.82
CA LEU A 224 -9.73 -5.66 -18.78
C LEU A 224 -9.75 -7.04 -19.47
N SER A 225 -8.59 -7.55 -19.88
CA SER A 225 -8.46 -8.80 -20.63
C SER A 225 -7.99 -10.00 -19.81
N GLN A 226 -7.52 -9.79 -18.58
CA GLN A 226 -6.86 -10.85 -17.80
C GLN A 226 -6.78 -10.55 -16.29
N GLN A 227 -6.55 -11.60 -15.49
CA GLN A 227 -6.17 -11.45 -14.09
C GLN A 227 -4.66 -11.59 -13.90
N VAL A 228 -4.04 -10.61 -13.27
CA VAL A 228 -2.62 -10.61 -12.95
C VAL A 228 -2.38 -10.83 -11.45
N ALA A 229 -1.22 -11.36 -11.10
CA ALA A 229 -0.78 -11.42 -9.70
C ALA A 229 -0.60 -10.00 -9.13
N ALA A 230 -0.82 -9.83 -7.82
CA ALA A 230 -0.68 -8.54 -7.16
C ALA A 230 0.68 -7.88 -7.40
N GLY A 231 1.77 -8.66 -7.35
CA GLY A 231 3.12 -8.12 -7.62
C GLY A 231 3.29 -7.60 -9.05
N THR A 232 2.66 -8.23 -10.04
CA THR A 232 2.63 -7.73 -11.43
C THR A 232 1.88 -6.40 -11.49
N TRP A 233 0.71 -6.31 -10.84
CA TRP A 233 -0.08 -5.07 -10.79
C TRP A 233 0.71 -3.89 -10.20
N PHE A 234 1.32 -4.08 -9.03
CA PHE A 234 2.10 -3.02 -8.38
C PHE A 234 3.26 -2.56 -9.27
N ARG A 235 4.00 -3.49 -9.87
CA ARG A 235 5.11 -3.13 -10.75
C ARG A 235 4.67 -2.44 -12.04
N LEU A 236 3.55 -2.83 -12.64
CA LEU A 236 2.95 -2.12 -13.77
C LEU A 236 2.57 -0.68 -13.39
N MET A 237 1.88 -0.50 -12.25
CA MET A 237 1.58 0.84 -11.73
C MET A 237 2.87 1.65 -11.50
N ARG A 238 3.89 1.05 -10.89
CA ARG A 238 5.17 1.70 -10.64
C ARG A 238 5.84 2.13 -11.94
N THR A 239 5.86 1.25 -12.94
CA THR A 239 6.41 1.54 -14.26
C THR A 239 5.72 2.74 -14.90
N ILE A 240 4.39 2.80 -14.89
CA ILE A 240 3.63 3.92 -15.44
C ILE A 240 3.95 5.22 -14.69
N ILE A 241 3.99 5.18 -13.35
CA ILE A 241 4.35 6.34 -12.52
C ILE A 241 5.75 6.87 -12.89
N ASP A 242 6.74 5.99 -13.02
CA ASP A 242 8.10 6.38 -13.37
C ASP A 242 8.23 6.90 -14.80
N GLU A 243 7.46 6.34 -15.74
CA GLU A 243 7.44 6.78 -17.14
C GLU A 243 6.74 8.14 -17.32
N LEU A 244 5.66 8.40 -16.57
CA LEU A 244 5.03 9.72 -16.50
C LEU A 244 5.96 10.76 -15.85
N GLY A 245 6.79 10.31 -14.89
CA GLY A 245 7.81 11.10 -14.20
C GLY A 245 9.14 11.28 -14.96
N ALA A 246 9.38 10.53 -16.04
CA ALA A 246 10.67 10.49 -16.75
C ALA A 246 11.00 11.83 -17.44
N PRO A 247 12.20 12.43 -17.28
CA PRO A 247 12.58 13.72 -17.88
C PRO A 247 12.21 13.87 -19.37
N LEU A 248 11.96 15.10 -19.84
CA LEU A 248 11.57 15.34 -21.25
C LEU A 248 12.58 14.78 -22.26
N THR A 249 13.87 14.79 -21.90
CA THR A 249 14.96 14.19 -22.68
C THR A 249 14.82 12.67 -22.83
N GLU A 250 14.22 11.99 -21.85
CA GLU A 250 13.88 10.56 -21.88
C GLU A 250 12.57 10.30 -22.63
N CYS A 251 11.60 11.21 -22.56
CA CYS A 251 10.34 11.04 -23.29
C CYS A 251 10.55 11.03 -24.81
N ARG A 252 11.56 11.73 -25.34
CA ARG A 252 11.85 11.83 -26.79
C ARG A 252 10.56 12.04 -27.62
N THR A 253 10.30 11.16 -28.59
CA THR A 253 9.13 11.23 -29.47
C THR A 253 7.81 10.89 -28.77
N ALA A 254 7.84 10.35 -27.54
CA ALA A 254 6.67 10.05 -26.71
C ALA A 254 6.20 11.25 -25.87
N ASN A 255 6.91 12.39 -25.90
CA ASN A 255 6.54 13.57 -25.11
C ASN A 255 5.10 14.05 -25.34
N ARG A 256 4.65 14.08 -26.60
CA ARG A 256 3.26 14.47 -26.93
C ARG A 256 2.23 13.57 -26.25
N MET A 257 2.50 12.26 -26.21
CA MET A 257 1.65 11.27 -25.58
C MET A 257 1.60 11.47 -24.06
N ILE A 258 2.75 11.67 -23.41
CA ILE A 258 2.83 11.95 -21.97
C ILE A 258 2.06 13.24 -21.62
N MET A 259 2.30 14.34 -22.35
CA MET A 259 1.58 15.60 -22.15
C MET A 259 0.07 15.44 -22.35
N TRP A 260 -0.35 14.61 -23.30
CA TRP A 260 -1.75 14.32 -23.56
C TRP A 260 -2.42 13.59 -22.39
N ILE A 261 -1.74 12.62 -21.78
CA ILE A 261 -2.22 11.94 -20.56
C ILE A 261 -2.42 12.95 -19.43
N TRP A 262 -1.43 13.81 -19.16
CA TRP A 262 -1.53 14.84 -18.12
C TRP A 262 -2.70 15.79 -18.36
N LYS A 263 -2.92 16.19 -19.63
CA LYS A 263 -4.06 17.02 -20.03
C LYS A 263 -5.40 16.31 -19.78
N HIS A 264 -5.51 15.03 -20.13
CA HIS A 264 -6.71 14.24 -19.90
C HIS A 264 -6.98 13.98 -18.40
N ALA A 265 -5.93 13.96 -17.58
CA ALA A 265 -6.04 13.92 -16.13
C ALA A 265 -6.48 15.27 -15.52
N GLY A 266 -6.67 16.31 -16.32
CA GLY A 266 -7.13 17.63 -15.88
C GLY A 266 -6.00 18.61 -15.52
N HIS A 267 -4.76 18.29 -15.86
CA HIS A 267 -3.61 19.16 -15.59
C HIS A 267 -3.19 19.94 -16.84
N SER A 268 -3.04 21.26 -16.70
CA SER A 268 -2.72 22.17 -17.82
C SER A 268 -1.33 21.96 -18.44
N GLY A 269 -0.47 21.19 -17.78
CA GLY A 269 0.82 20.77 -18.28
C GLY A 269 1.33 19.56 -17.50
N ARG A 270 2.49 19.03 -17.90
CA ARG A 270 3.14 17.98 -17.12
C ARG A 270 3.53 18.51 -15.75
N VAL A 271 3.00 17.86 -14.71
CA VAL A 271 3.23 18.25 -13.30
C VAL A 271 4.28 17.38 -12.61
N GLY A 272 5.11 16.71 -13.42
CA GLY A 272 6.27 15.96 -12.93
C GLY A 272 7.27 16.88 -12.21
N PRO A 273 8.12 16.33 -11.34
CA PRO A 273 9.04 17.11 -10.54
C PRO A 273 10.12 17.79 -11.42
N LEU A 274 10.58 18.99 -11.01
CA LEU A 274 11.71 19.68 -11.67
C LEU A 274 13.02 18.90 -11.56
N LYS A 275 13.20 18.17 -10.45
CA LYS A 275 14.31 17.25 -10.21
C LYS A 275 13.76 15.85 -10.06
N TRP A 276 14.27 14.92 -10.86
CA TRP A 276 13.87 13.52 -10.74
C TRP A 276 14.21 12.97 -9.34
N GLN A 277 13.25 12.29 -8.73
CA GLN A 277 13.40 11.48 -7.52
C GLN A 277 12.33 10.37 -7.55
N PRO A 278 12.45 9.32 -6.72
CA PRO A 278 11.42 8.28 -6.62
C PRO A 278 10.07 8.86 -6.20
N HIS A 279 8.98 8.19 -6.60
CA HIS A 279 7.62 8.53 -6.21
C HIS A 279 7.44 8.72 -4.70
N GLU A 280 8.11 7.89 -3.89
CA GLU A 280 8.10 7.95 -2.42
C GLU A 280 8.70 9.25 -1.85
N GLY A 281 9.53 9.94 -2.63
CA GLY A 281 10.17 11.21 -2.28
C GLY A 281 9.36 12.45 -2.68
N TYR A 282 8.32 12.29 -3.50
CA TYR A 282 7.46 13.42 -3.91
C TYR A 282 6.67 13.99 -2.74
N SER A 283 6.31 15.28 -2.84
CA SER A 283 5.31 15.87 -1.96
C SER A 283 3.98 15.13 -2.15
N ILE A 284 3.12 15.16 -1.12
CA ILE A 284 1.80 14.51 -1.20
C ILE A 284 1.03 14.98 -2.43
N ASP A 285 1.01 16.28 -2.70
CA ASP A 285 0.34 16.90 -3.84
C ASP A 285 0.88 16.40 -5.20
N SER A 286 2.20 16.21 -5.32
CA SER A 286 2.79 15.58 -6.51
C SER A 286 2.46 14.09 -6.62
N GLN A 287 2.39 13.35 -5.51
CA GLN A 287 1.95 11.95 -5.52
C GLN A 287 0.49 11.82 -5.95
N LEU A 288 -0.40 12.70 -5.45
CA LEU A 288 -1.81 12.76 -5.83
C LEU A 288 -1.95 12.93 -7.35
N ARG A 289 -1.38 13.99 -7.91
CA ARG A 289 -1.47 14.27 -9.34
C ARG A 289 -0.87 13.18 -10.22
N THR A 290 0.21 12.56 -9.75
CA THR A 290 0.84 11.45 -10.48
C THR A 290 -0.06 10.21 -10.50
N LEU A 291 -0.77 9.91 -9.41
CA LEU A 291 -1.73 8.81 -9.36
C LEU A 291 -2.99 9.11 -10.19
N GLU A 292 -3.46 10.36 -10.23
CA GLU A 292 -4.53 10.80 -11.15
C GLU A 292 -4.13 10.59 -12.62
N ALA A 293 -2.92 11.00 -12.99
CA ALA A 293 -2.38 10.77 -14.33
C ALA A 293 -2.16 9.28 -14.62
N THR A 294 -1.77 8.48 -13.63
CA THR A 294 -1.60 7.03 -13.76
C THR A 294 -2.93 6.33 -14.02
N ALA A 295 -3.97 6.66 -13.25
CA ALA A 295 -5.32 6.13 -13.45
C ALA A 295 -5.85 6.48 -14.85
N THR A 296 -5.61 7.72 -15.30
CA THR A 296 -5.96 8.19 -16.63
C THR A 296 -5.18 7.42 -17.72
N ALA A 297 -3.88 7.21 -17.55
CA ALA A 297 -3.07 6.43 -18.48
C ALA A 297 -3.61 5.00 -18.65
N ILE A 298 -3.92 4.34 -17.53
CA ILE A 298 -4.48 2.98 -17.52
C ILE A 298 -5.81 2.95 -18.28
N GLN A 299 -6.72 3.88 -18.00
CA GLN A 299 -8.01 3.97 -18.71
C GLN A 299 -7.82 4.19 -20.22
N LEU A 300 -6.90 5.07 -20.63
CA LEU A 300 -6.64 5.35 -22.05
C LEU A 300 -6.03 4.14 -22.78
N LEU A 301 -5.18 3.37 -22.10
CA LEU A 301 -4.64 2.10 -22.62
C LEU A 301 -5.74 1.02 -22.72
N GLU A 302 -6.59 0.90 -21.69
CA GLU A 302 -7.70 -0.07 -21.65
C GLU A 302 -8.79 0.21 -22.69
N SER A 303 -8.99 1.47 -23.06
CA SER A 303 -9.96 1.88 -24.08
C SER A 303 -9.38 1.91 -25.49
N ASP A 304 -8.10 1.57 -25.68
CA ASP A 304 -7.33 1.71 -26.92
C ASP A 304 -7.34 3.15 -27.50
N ALA A 305 -7.69 4.15 -26.68
CA ALA A 305 -7.60 5.56 -27.03
C ALA A 305 -6.14 6.05 -27.10
N LEU A 306 -5.22 5.27 -26.52
CA LEU A 306 -3.78 5.49 -26.58
C LEU A 306 -3.06 4.16 -26.62
N THR A 307 -2.06 4.05 -27.50
CA THR A 307 -1.16 2.91 -27.54
C THR A 307 0.17 3.27 -26.87
N GLY A 308 0.51 2.55 -25.81
CA GLY A 308 1.83 2.65 -25.17
C GLY A 308 2.95 2.24 -26.12
N ARG A 309 4.18 2.71 -25.86
CA ARG A 309 5.34 2.42 -26.70
C ARG A 309 6.27 1.35 -26.14
N GLY A 310 5.98 0.85 -24.95
CA GLY A 310 6.68 -0.26 -24.35
C GLY A 310 6.07 -1.61 -24.69
N ALA A 311 6.85 -2.68 -24.55
CA ALA A 311 6.43 -4.04 -24.90
C ALA A 311 5.27 -4.54 -24.02
N ASP A 312 5.16 -4.05 -22.78
CA ASP A 312 4.18 -4.50 -21.79
C ASP A 312 2.86 -3.73 -21.87
N THR A 313 2.67 -2.87 -22.88
CA THR A 313 1.36 -2.26 -23.17
C THR A 313 0.28 -3.32 -23.40
N VAL A 314 0.66 -4.55 -23.77
CA VAL A 314 -0.26 -5.68 -23.98
C VAL A 314 -1.08 -6.04 -22.75
N PHE A 315 -0.58 -5.76 -21.52
CA PHE A 315 -1.34 -6.04 -20.30
C PHE A 315 -2.67 -5.29 -20.21
N PHE A 316 -2.74 -4.11 -20.83
CA PHE A 316 -3.89 -3.23 -20.76
C PHE A 316 -4.79 -3.31 -22.00
N ARG A 317 -4.39 -4.00 -23.06
CA ARG A 317 -5.20 -4.07 -24.27
C ARG A 317 -6.49 -4.86 -24.04
N PRO A 318 -7.61 -4.46 -24.66
CA PRO A 318 -8.81 -5.30 -24.75
C PRO A 318 -8.44 -6.67 -25.31
N ALA A 319 -9.14 -7.72 -24.88
CA ALA A 319 -9.00 -9.02 -25.53
C ALA A 319 -9.40 -8.85 -27.00
N THR A 320 -8.51 -9.17 -27.93
CA THR A 320 -8.90 -9.23 -29.34
C THR A 320 -9.98 -10.29 -29.44
N ALA A 321 -11.17 -9.93 -29.93
CA ALA A 321 -12.17 -10.91 -30.30
C ALA A 321 -11.47 -11.90 -31.24
N THR A 322 -11.23 -13.10 -30.74
CA THR A 322 -10.68 -14.16 -31.57
C THR A 322 -11.72 -14.38 -32.65
N ASP A 323 -11.31 -14.15 -33.90
CA ASP A 323 -12.07 -14.49 -35.07
C ASP A 323 -12.50 -15.94 -34.88
N SER A 324 -13.78 -16.16 -34.61
CA SER A 324 -14.36 -17.49 -34.47
C SER A 324 -14.43 -18.07 -35.88
N GLY A 325 -13.26 -18.41 -36.41
CA GLY A 325 -13.08 -19.18 -37.63
C GLY A 325 -13.62 -20.57 -37.35
N TRP A 326 -14.91 -20.72 -37.61
CA TRP A 326 -15.59 -22.00 -37.68
C TRP A 326 -15.11 -22.69 -38.97
N PRO A 327 -14.54 -23.91 -38.92
CA PRO A 327 -14.42 -24.75 -40.11
C PRO A 327 -15.78 -25.33 -40.54
#